data_AF-A0AAN6ILN1-F1
#
_entry.id   AF-A0AAN6ILN1-F1
#
_cell.length_a   1.000
_cell.length_b   1.000
_cell.length_c   1.000
_cell.angle_alpha   90.00
_cell.angle_beta   90.00
_cell.angle_gamma   90.00
#
_symmetry.space_group_name_H-M   'P 1'
#
loop_
_entity.id
_entity.type
_entity.pdbx_description
1 polymer ?
#
loop_
_entity_poly.entity_id
_entity_poly.type
_entity_poly.pdbx_seq_one_letter_code
_entity_poly.pdbx_strand_id
1 'polypeptide(L)'
;SRLDQRYERASGGEAARLLGGAFARSSDEPRETGLAAEAPAGMRERLCAIGRTIEQAFQRYYPHANCVYHLATALYYVAYMFDRTDYSTPWLHLLGLQVRRLSAADYREMDARGPATSGLAAPANGSALRATRNLVARLLAGGLDMLKVALPLSIFFYRFLEWWYRSDFHKRVQQTPVPPPPMPPKPHTDGVAVPEDQSLCPLCKNLRTNPAMAPSGYVFCYPCIHRHLSDIGTCPVTLARAHPDAIRKLYADA
;
A
#
# COMPACT_ATOMS: atom_id res chain seq x y z
N SER A 1 -14.43 25.52 -1.66
CA SER A 1 -15.18 24.24 -1.64
C SER A 1 -15.16 23.58 -3.02
N ARG A 2 -15.41 22.27 -3.15
CA ARG A 2 -15.56 21.61 -4.47
C ARG A 2 -16.74 22.20 -5.28
N LEU A 3 -17.75 22.73 -4.58
CA LEU A 3 -18.89 23.42 -5.20
C LEU A 3 -18.49 24.78 -5.79
N ASP A 4 -17.63 25.55 -5.10
CA ASP A 4 -17.11 26.82 -5.62
C ASP A 4 -16.33 26.60 -6.91
N GLN A 5 -15.45 25.58 -6.94
CA GLN A 5 -14.69 25.24 -8.16
C GLN A 5 -15.59 24.85 -9.33
N ARG A 6 -16.72 24.16 -9.06
CA ARG A 6 -17.71 23.84 -10.09
C ARG A 6 -18.47 25.09 -10.55
N TYR A 7 -18.81 25.97 -9.62
CA TYR A 7 -19.46 27.24 -9.93
C TYR A 7 -18.56 28.14 -10.77
N GLU A 8 -17.28 28.26 -10.42
CA GLU A 8 -16.28 29.01 -11.18
C GLU A 8 -16.13 28.44 -12.59
N ARG A 9 -16.01 27.12 -12.75
CA ARG A 9 -15.96 26.50 -14.08
C ARG A 9 -17.23 26.76 -14.90
N ALA A 10 -18.41 26.55 -14.30
CA ALA A 10 -19.68 26.70 -14.99
C ALA A 10 -19.97 28.17 -15.35
N SER A 11 -19.55 29.12 -14.51
CA SER A 11 -19.77 30.55 -14.74
C SER A 11 -18.65 31.24 -15.53
N GLY A 12 -17.61 30.51 -15.95
CA GLY A 12 -16.45 31.05 -16.68
C GLY A 12 -15.43 31.79 -15.79
N GLY A 13 -15.58 31.72 -14.47
CA GLY A 13 -14.72 32.38 -13.48
C GLY A 13 -14.98 33.89 -13.35
N GLU A 14 -14.26 34.55 -12.44
CA GLU A 14 -14.38 36.00 -12.22
C GLU A 14 -13.97 36.80 -13.46
N ALA A 15 -12.98 36.32 -14.22
CA ALA A 15 -12.49 36.97 -15.44
C ALA A 15 -13.58 37.05 -16.52
N ALA A 16 -14.39 36.01 -16.74
CA ALA A 16 -15.46 36.03 -17.72
C ALA A 16 -16.62 36.96 -17.33
N ARG A 17 -16.83 37.18 -16.02
CA ARG A 17 -17.84 38.13 -15.51
C ARG A 17 -17.40 39.58 -15.64
N LEU A 18 -16.12 39.85 -15.43
CA LEU A 18 -15.56 41.21 -15.44
C LEU A 18 -15.18 41.69 -16.85
N LEU A 19 -14.69 40.80 -17.72
CA LEU A 19 -14.18 41.15 -19.05
C LEU A 19 -15.11 40.71 -20.20
N GLY A 20 -16.29 40.19 -19.86
CA GLY A 20 -17.21 39.58 -20.82
C GLY A 20 -16.69 38.26 -21.38
N GLY A 21 -17.55 37.54 -22.12
CA GLY A 21 -17.30 36.18 -22.62
C GLY A 21 -16.12 36.01 -23.59
N ALA A 22 -15.28 37.02 -23.81
CA ALA A 22 -14.10 36.97 -24.68
C ALA A 22 -13.05 35.93 -24.25
N PHE A 23 -13.03 35.55 -22.97
CA PHE A 23 -12.14 34.52 -22.42
C PHE A 23 -12.89 33.28 -21.90
N ALA A 24 -14.19 33.14 -22.21
CA ALA A 24 -14.93 31.92 -21.89
C ALA A 24 -14.28 30.76 -22.66
N ARG A 25 -13.39 30.03 -21.98
CA ARG A 25 -12.68 28.90 -22.53
C ARG A 25 -13.74 27.86 -22.92
N SER A 26 -13.98 27.74 -24.21
CA SER A 26 -14.83 26.71 -24.83
C SER A 26 -14.14 25.35 -24.66
N SER A 27 -14.14 24.84 -23.45
CA SER A 27 -13.65 23.51 -23.14
C SER A 27 -14.69 22.85 -22.26
N ASP A 28 -15.68 22.27 -22.92
CA ASP A 28 -16.21 20.95 -22.59
C ASP A 28 -17.08 20.48 -23.76
N GLU A 29 -16.42 19.84 -24.74
CA GLU A 29 -17.07 18.70 -25.38
C GLU A 29 -17.48 17.75 -24.26
N PRO A 30 -18.75 17.31 -24.18
CA PRO A 30 -19.16 16.38 -23.15
C PRO A 30 -18.36 15.09 -23.37
N ARG A 31 -17.36 14.85 -22.52
CA ARG A 31 -16.66 13.58 -22.43
C ARG A 31 -17.70 12.52 -22.10
N GLU A 32 -18.20 11.86 -23.15
CA GLU A 32 -19.23 10.83 -23.09
C GLU A 32 -18.77 9.77 -22.09
N THR A 33 -19.34 9.81 -20.88
CA THR A 33 -19.35 8.66 -20.00
C THR A 33 -20.13 7.59 -20.74
N GLY A 34 -19.48 6.47 -21.06
CA GLY A 34 -19.99 5.40 -21.95
C GLY A 34 -21.32 4.75 -21.58
N LEU A 35 -22.00 5.25 -20.54
CA LEU A 35 -23.37 4.87 -20.16
C LEU A 35 -24.45 5.68 -20.90
N ALA A 36 -24.12 6.83 -21.49
CA ALA A 36 -25.08 7.68 -22.21
C ALA A 36 -25.22 7.32 -23.71
N ALA A 37 -24.32 6.50 -24.25
CA ALA A 37 -24.27 6.15 -25.67
C ALA A 37 -25.35 5.14 -26.10
N GLU A 38 -25.85 4.29 -25.18
CA GLU A 38 -26.86 3.25 -25.46
C GLU A 38 -28.32 3.70 -25.22
N ALA A 39 -28.55 4.93 -24.80
CA ALA A 39 -29.89 5.46 -24.52
C ALA A 39 -30.61 5.90 -25.81
N PRO A 40 -31.92 5.58 -26.02
CA PRO A 40 -32.70 6.09 -27.14
C PRO A 40 -32.65 7.62 -27.23
N ALA A 41 -32.56 8.16 -28.46
CA ALA A 41 -32.29 9.58 -28.73
C ALA A 41 -33.19 10.55 -27.95
N GLY A 42 -34.49 10.25 -27.82
CA GLY A 42 -35.44 11.08 -27.06
C GLY A 42 -35.18 11.12 -25.53
N MET A 43 -34.53 10.10 -24.96
CA MET A 43 -34.11 10.10 -23.56
C MET A 43 -32.84 10.94 -23.37
N ARG A 44 -31.90 10.91 -24.33
CA ARG A 44 -30.67 11.73 -24.31
C ARG A 44 -31.00 13.22 -24.34
N GLU A 45 -31.95 13.62 -25.19
CA GLU A 45 -32.40 15.02 -25.29
C GLU A 45 -33.02 15.53 -23.98
N ARG A 46 -33.88 14.71 -23.35
CA ARG A 46 -34.52 15.05 -22.07
C ARG A 46 -33.48 15.17 -20.93
N LEU A 47 -32.53 14.24 -20.85
CA LEU A 47 -31.46 14.30 -19.86
C LEU A 47 -30.56 15.53 -20.05
N CYS A 48 -30.26 15.90 -21.30
CA CYS A 48 -29.50 17.12 -21.61
C CYS A 48 -30.28 18.39 -21.25
N ALA A 49 -31.58 18.44 -21.53
CA ALA A 49 -32.44 19.58 -21.19
C ALA A 49 -32.56 19.77 -19.67
N ILE A 50 -32.74 18.69 -18.92
CA ILE A 50 -32.76 18.70 -17.46
C ILE A 50 -31.40 19.15 -16.90
N GLY A 51 -30.29 18.62 -17.44
CA GLY A 51 -28.93 19.00 -17.05
C GLY A 51 -28.68 20.51 -17.21
N ARG A 52 -29.03 21.09 -18.36
CA ARG A 52 -28.92 22.54 -18.61
C ARG A 52 -29.77 23.37 -17.66
N THR A 53 -30.98 22.91 -17.33
CA THR A 53 -31.89 23.61 -16.42
C THR A 53 -31.34 23.63 -14.99
N ILE A 54 -30.79 22.49 -14.54
CA ILE A 54 -30.13 22.36 -13.24
C ILE A 54 -28.89 23.27 -13.19
N GLU A 55 -28.10 23.34 -14.25
CA GLU A 55 -26.92 24.19 -14.32
C GLU A 55 -27.28 25.68 -14.26
N GLN A 56 -28.30 26.12 -14.99
CA GLN A 56 -28.80 27.50 -14.92
C GLN A 56 -29.34 27.85 -13.54
N ALA A 57 -30.11 26.95 -12.92
CA ALA A 57 -30.60 27.13 -11.57
C ALA A 57 -29.43 27.19 -10.56
N PHE A 58 -28.43 26.32 -10.69
CA PHE A 58 -27.23 26.33 -9.87
C PHE A 58 -26.49 27.66 -10.00
N GLN A 59 -26.25 28.15 -11.22
CA GLN A 59 -25.57 29.43 -11.45
C GLN A 59 -26.31 30.62 -10.82
N ARG A 60 -27.66 30.58 -10.81
CA ARG A 60 -28.51 31.64 -10.26
C ARG A 60 -28.65 31.59 -8.73
N TYR A 61 -28.88 30.42 -8.15
CA TYR A 61 -29.18 30.30 -6.71
C TYR A 61 -27.94 30.12 -5.83
N TYR A 62 -26.87 29.50 -6.35
CA TYR A 62 -25.63 29.27 -5.60
C TYR A 62 -25.01 30.51 -4.94
N PRO A 63 -24.85 31.67 -5.62
CA PRO A 63 -24.19 32.83 -5.00
C PRO A 63 -24.99 33.36 -3.81
N HIS A 64 -26.32 33.34 -3.89
CA HIS A 64 -27.19 33.75 -2.78
C HIS A 64 -27.11 32.77 -1.62
N ALA A 65 -27.19 31.46 -1.88
CA ALA A 65 -27.06 30.44 -0.85
C ALA A 65 -25.69 30.52 -0.14
N ASN A 66 -24.62 30.71 -0.91
CA ASN A 66 -23.27 30.86 -0.36
C ASN A 66 -23.13 32.15 0.47
N CYS A 67 -23.69 33.26 0.00
CA CYS A 67 -23.72 34.52 0.74
C CYS A 67 -24.47 34.38 2.07
N VAL A 68 -25.67 33.79 2.08
CA VAL A 68 -26.45 33.54 3.30
C VAL A 68 -25.68 32.64 4.26
N TYR A 69 -25.02 31.59 3.77
CA TYR A 69 -24.22 30.69 4.59
C TYR A 69 -23.05 31.42 5.29
N HIS A 70 -22.29 32.21 4.55
CA HIS A 70 -21.17 32.96 5.10
C HIS A 70 -21.62 34.10 6.03
N LEU A 71 -22.70 34.80 5.68
CA LEU A 71 -23.29 35.83 6.54
C LEU A 71 -23.78 35.24 7.86
N ALA A 72 -24.49 34.12 7.81
CA ALA A 72 -24.91 33.41 9.02
C ALA A 72 -23.68 33.01 9.85
N THR A 73 -22.66 32.42 9.25
CA THR A 73 -21.43 32.03 9.96
C THR A 73 -20.74 33.23 10.64
N ALA A 74 -20.61 34.35 9.93
CA ALA A 74 -20.03 35.57 10.49
C ALA A 74 -20.86 36.13 11.67
N LEU A 75 -22.18 36.14 11.55
CA LEU A 75 -23.08 36.55 12.63
C LEU A 75 -22.93 35.65 13.87
N TYR A 76 -22.78 34.33 13.67
CA TYR A 76 -22.51 33.40 14.76
C TYR A 76 -21.14 33.66 15.42
N TYR A 77 -20.09 33.96 14.65
CA TYR A 77 -18.80 34.32 15.26
C TYR A 77 -18.86 35.60 16.07
N VAL A 78 -19.55 36.63 15.58
CA VAL A 78 -19.76 37.87 16.32
C VAL A 78 -20.57 37.59 17.59
N ALA A 79 -21.67 36.85 17.49
CA ALA A 79 -22.49 36.49 18.65
C ALA A 79 -21.71 35.65 19.67
N TYR A 80 -20.87 34.72 19.21
CA TYR A 80 -20.00 33.91 20.05
C TYR A 80 -18.95 34.76 20.78
N MET A 81 -18.34 35.72 20.09
CA MET A 81 -17.34 36.62 20.70
C MET A 81 -17.94 37.54 21.77
N PHE A 82 -19.22 37.89 21.65
CA PHE A 82 -19.95 38.69 22.65
C PHE A 82 -20.67 37.84 23.70
N ASP A 83 -20.36 36.55 23.81
CA ASP A 83 -21.00 35.60 24.73
C ASP A 83 -22.55 35.59 24.64
N ARG A 84 -23.11 35.93 23.46
CA ARG A 84 -24.56 35.85 23.19
C ARG A 84 -24.99 34.43 22.82
N THR A 85 -24.07 33.64 22.27
CA THR A 85 -24.32 32.25 21.85
C THR A 85 -23.13 31.38 22.22
N ASP A 86 -23.39 30.20 22.80
CA ASP A 86 -22.35 29.21 23.11
C ASP A 86 -21.75 28.51 21.87
N TYR A 87 -22.37 28.72 20.71
CA TYR A 87 -22.03 28.06 19.45
C TYR A 87 -21.34 29.02 18.50
N SER A 88 -20.18 28.62 17.96
CA SER A 88 -19.41 29.44 17.03
C SER A 88 -19.88 29.36 15.58
N THR A 89 -20.55 28.27 15.18
CA THR A 89 -21.06 28.09 13.81
C THR A 89 -22.51 27.63 13.82
N PRO A 90 -23.29 27.97 12.78
CA PRO A 90 -24.69 27.54 12.67
C PRO A 90 -24.83 26.02 12.67
N TRP A 91 -23.86 25.29 12.11
CA TRP A 91 -23.87 23.82 12.10
C TRP A 91 -23.69 23.22 13.50
N LEU A 92 -22.79 23.79 14.31
CA LEU A 92 -22.60 23.35 15.69
C LEU A 92 -23.85 23.59 16.53
N HIS A 93 -24.53 24.72 16.31
CA HIS A 93 -25.80 25.01 16.97
C HIS A 93 -26.89 24.01 16.56
N LEU A 94 -27.00 23.68 15.27
CA LEU A 94 -27.96 22.69 14.78
C LEU A 94 -27.71 21.29 15.35
N LEU A 95 -26.44 20.91 15.51
CA LEU A 95 -26.05 19.61 16.09
C LEU A 95 -26.07 19.62 17.63
N GLY A 96 -26.25 20.77 18.27
CA GLY A 96 -26.15 20.93 19.73
C GLY A 96 -24.75 20.62 20.28
N LEU A 97 -23.71 20.72 19.43
CA LEU A 97 -22.33 20.40 19.81
C LEU A 97 -21.58 21.68 20.19
N GLN A 98 -21.07 21.74 21.41
CA GLN A 98 -20.28 22.87 21.91
C GLN A 98 -18.79 22.54 21.86
N VAL A 99 -18.00 23.40 21.23
CA VAL A 99 -16.53 23.30 21.25
C VAL A 99 -16.03 24.12 22.44
N ARG A 100 -15.55 23.43 23.49
CA ARG A 100 -14.96 24.05 24.68
C ARG A 100 -13.58 23.47 24.94
N ARG A 101 -12.70 24.26 25.56
CA ARG A 101 -11.44 23.72 26.11
C ARG A 101 -11.80 22.78 27.26
N LEU A 102 -11.32 21.55 27.19
CA LEU A 102 -11.51 20.58 28.27
C LEU A 102 -10.69 21.03 29.49
N SER A 103 -11.36 21.29 30.61
CA SER A 103 -10.70 21.59 31.87
C SER A 103 -10.28 20.31 32.60
N ALA A 104 -9.38 20.42 33.57
CA ALA A 104 -9.01 19.28 34.42
C ALA A 104 -10.23 18.71 35.19
N ALA A 105 -11.23 19.54 35.49
CA ALA A 105 -12.48 19.09 36.09
C ALA A 105 -13.30 18.24 35.11
N ASP A 106 -13.36 18.63 33.84
CA ASP A 106 -14.07 17.89 32.80
C ASP A 106 -13.46 16.49 32.58
N TYR A 107 -12.13 16.36 32.63
CA TYR A 107 -11.45 15.05 32.58
C TYR A 107 -11.87 14.15 33.73
N ARG A 108 -11.91 14.69 34.96
CA ARG A 108 -12.34 13.92 36.15
C ARG A 108 -13.80 13.49 36.04
N GLU A 109 -14.67 14.35 35.51
CA GLU A 109 -16.07 13.99 35.25
C GLU A 109 -16.21 12.90 34.18
N MET A 110 -15.39 12.96 33.11
CA MET A 110 -15.39 11.93 32.06
C MET A 110 -14.90 10.59 32.59
N ASP A 111 -13.82 10.57 33.37
CA ASP A 111 -13.32 9.35 34.00
C ASP A 111 -14.32 8.78 35.00
N ALA A 112 -15.00 9.65 35.77
CA ALA A 112 -16.06 9.24 36.69
C ALA A 112 -17.31 8.70 35.98
N ARG A 113 -17.64 9.22 34.78
CA ARG A 113 -18.74 8.70 33.94
C ARG A 113 -18.39 7.36 33.27
N GLY A 114 -17.11 7.01 33.17
CA GLY A 114 -16.64 5.80 32.50
C GLY A 114 -16.85 5.84 30.98
N PRO A 115 -16.54 4.74 30.26
CA PRO A 115 -16.75 4.67 28.82
C PRO A 115 -18.22 4.90 28.51
N ALA A 116 -18.49 5.89 27.65
CA ALA A 116 -19.84 6.32 27.30
C ALA A 116 -20.67 5.12 26.82
N THR A 117 -21.55 4.61 27.68
CA THR A 117 -22.64 3.76 27.22
C THR A 117 -23.45 4.64 26.26
N SER A 118 -23.48 4.24 24.99
CA SER A 118 -23.99 5.07 23.91
C SER A 118 -25.35 5.64 24.30
N GLY A 119 -25.53 6.97 24.23
CA GLY A 119 -26.79 7.67 24.61
C GLY A 119 -28.03 7.24 23.82
N LEU A 120 -27.88 6.33 22.86
CA LEU A 120 -28.94 5.61 22.17
C LEU A 120 -29.60 4.51 23.04
N ALA A 121 -28.93 4.06 24.10
CA ALA A 121 -29.45 3.05 25.02
C ALA A 121 -30.36 3.71 26.07
N ALA A 122 -31.60 3.99 25.69
CA ALA A 122 -32.63 4.43 26.64
C ALA A 122 -32.83 3.40 27.78
N PRO A 123 -33.21 3.81 29.00
CA PRO A 123 -33.53 2.91 30.10
C PRO A 123 -34.64 1.93 29.68
N ALA A 124 -34.54 0.70 30.18
CA ALA A 124 -35.35 -0.44 29.75
C ALA A 124 -36.80 -0.37 30.29
N ASN A 125 -37.60 0.59 29.81
CA ASN A 125 -39.02 0.67 30.12
C ASN A 125 -39.88 0.45 28.86
N GLY A 126 -40.44 -0.78 28.75
CA GLY A 126 -41.84 -1.01 28.37
C GLY A 126 -42.22 -1.42 26.94
N SER A 127 -41.34 -1.52 25.94
CA SER A 127 -41.76 -2.03 24.61
C SER A 127 -40.70 -2.83 23.87
N ALA A 128 -41.11 -3.94 23.26
CA ALA A 128 -40.24 -4.84 22.49
C ALA A 128 -39.51 -4.12 21.35
N LEU A 129 -40.17 -3.17 20.67
CA LEU A 129 -39.59 -2.38 19.59
C LEU A 129 -38.45 -1.45 20.07
N ARG A 130 -38.57 -0.87 21.27
CA ARG A 130 -37.48 -0.07 21.85
C ARG A 130 -36.33 -0.97 22.33
N ALA A 131 -36.63 -2.18 22.82
CA ALA A 131 -35.61 -3.14 23.22
C ALA A 131 -34.77 -3.61 22.02
N THR A 132 -35.39 -3.94 20.88
CA THR A 132 -34.67 -4.31 19.65
C THR A 132 -33.86 -3.14 19.10
N ARG A 133 -34.42 -1.92 19.06
CA ARG A 133 -33.69 -0.71 18.66
C ARG A 133 -32.46 -0.46 19.54
N ASN A 134 -32.61 -0.59 20.86
CA ASN A 134 -31.51 -0.38 21.79
C ASN A 134 -30.44 -1.47 21.67
N LEU A 135 -30.82 -2.73 21.40
CA LEU A 135 -29.88 -3.82 21.13
C LEU A 135 -29.09 -3.57 19.84
N VAL A 136 -29.77 -3.22 18.75
CA VAL A 136 -29.13 -2.89 17.47
C VAL A 136 -28.19 -1.70 17.61
N ALA A 137 -28.62 -0.65 18.34
CA ALA A 137 -27.77 0.51 18.58
C ALA A 137 -26.52 0.17 19.42
N ARG A 138 -26.64 -0.71 20.42
CA ARG A 138 -25.49 -1.19 21.22
C ARG A 138 -24.54 -2.05 20.38
N LEU A 139 -25.08 -2.94 19.53
CA LEU A 139 -24.27 -3.76 18.64
C LEU A 139 -23.54 -2.93 17.59
N LEU A 140 -24.20 -1.94 16.99
CA LEU A 140 -23.58 -1.01 16.05
C LEU A 140 -22.51 -0.15 16.72
N ALA A 141 -22.80 0.44 17.88
CA ALA A 141 -21.84 1.26 18.61
C ALA A 141 -20.62 0.43 19.06
N GLY A 142 -20.85 -0.76 19.64
CA GLY A 142 -19.78 -1.68 20.00
C GLY A 142 -18.98 -2.17 18.79
N GLY A 143 -19.64 -2.44 17.66
CA GLY A 143 -18.98 -2.81 16.42
C GLY A 143 -18.09 -1.70 15.86
N LEU A 144 -18.57 -0.46 15.88
CA LEU A 144 -17.79 0.71 15.46
C LEU A 144 -16.60 0.97 16.40
N ASP A 145 -16.75 0.72 17.70
CA ASP A 145 -15.64 0.85 18.64
C ASP A 145 -14.60 -0.27 18.46
N MET A 146 -15.02 -1.51 18.20
CA MET A 146 -14.10 -2.59 17.85
C MET A 146 -13.38 -2.34 16.53
N LEU A 147 -14.04 -1.73 15.54
CA LEU A 147 -13.45 -1.41 14.25
C LEU A 147 -12.23 -0.49 14.38
N LYS A 148 -12.25 0.45 15.35
CA LYS A 148 -11.13 1.36 15.64
C LYS A 148 -9.85 0.59 16.01
N VAL A 149 -9.98 -0.56 16.66
CA VAL A 149 -8.85 -1.41 17.07
C VAL A 149 -8.52 -2.45 16.00
N ALA A 150 -9.54 -3.03 15.36
CA ALA A 150 -9.37 -4.08 14.36
C ALA A 150 -8.68 -3.59 13.08
N LEU A 151 -8.97 -2.37 12.63
CA LEU A 151 -8.35 -1.81 11.42
C LEU A 151 -6.82 -1.70 11.52
N PRO A 152 -6.25 -1.00 12.52
CA PRO A 152 -4.79 -0.93 12.66
C PRO A 152 -4.17 -2.32 12.93
N LEU A 153 -4.84 -3.17 13.71
CA LEU A 153 -4.38 -4.53 13.96
C LEU A 153 -4.31 -5.37 12.67
N SER A 154 -5.24 -5.19 11.74
CA SER A 154 -5.24 -5.93 10.47
C SER A 154 -4.07 -5.55 9.57
N ILE A 155 -3.69 -4.27 9.51
CA ILE A 155 -2.52 -3.81 8.75
C ILE A 155 -1.23 -4.37 9.36
N PHE A 156 -1.11 -4.35 10.69
CA PHE A 156 0.03 -4.94 11.38
C PHE A 156 0.14 -6.44 11.09
N PHE A 157 -0.99 -7.16 11.19
CA PHE A 157 -1.03 -8.60 10.94
C PHE A 157 -0.73 -8.94 9.47
N TYR A 158 -1.22 -8.15 8.53
CA TYR A 158 -0.88 -8.30 7.11
C TYR A 158 0.63 -8.16 6.88
N ARG A 159 1.27 -7.15 7.48
CA ARG A 159 2.73 -6.96 7.39
C ARG A 159 3.51 -8.09 8.05
N PHE A 160 3.02 -8.61 9.16
CA PHE A 160 3.57 -9.80 9.80
C PHE A 160 3.52 -11.01 8.86
N LEU A 161 2.39 -11.27 8.19
CA LEU A 161 2.27 -12.36 7.22
C LEU A 161 3.20 -12.15 6.02
N GLU A 162 3.30 -10.92 5.51
CA GLU A 162 4.24 -10.60 4.42
C GLU A 162 5.69 -10.92 4.80
N TRP A 163 6.13 -10.55 6.00
CA TRP A 163 7.45 -10.92 6.52
C TRP A 163 7.61 -12.43 6.67
N TRP A 164 6.62 -13.11 7.25
CA TRP A 164 6.63 -14.53 7.53
C TRP A 164 6.79 -15.36 6.23
N TYR A 165 6.04 -15.01 5.18
CA TYR A 165 6.13 -15.67 3.87
C TYR A 165 7.35 -15.22 3.04
N ARG A 166 7.88 -14.01 3.25
CA ARG A 166 9.17 -13.59 2.67
C ARG A 166 10.36 -14.29 3.33
N SER A 167 10.25 -14.59 4.60
CA SER A 167 11.29 -15.29 5.33
C SER A 167 11.35 -16.74 4.87
N ASP A 168 12.55 -17.23 4.56
CA ASP A 168 12.78 -18.66 4.32
C ASP A 168 12.57 -19.51 5.60
N PHE A 169 12.00 -18.95 6.68
CA PHE A 169 11.74 -19.65 7.92
C PHE A 169 10.82 -20.86 7.69
N HIS A 170 9.79 -20.72 6.85
CA HIS A 170 8.95 -21.83 6.41
C HIS A 170 9.72 -22.94 5.69
N LYS A 171 10.74 -22.56 4.91
CA LYS A 171 11.58 -23.52 4.21
C LYS A 171 12.51 -24.24 5.17
N ARG A 172 13.03 -23.55 6.20
CA ARG A 172 13.86 -24.16 7.26
C ARG A 172 13.11 -25.22 8.06
N VAL A 173 11.82 -25.02 8.33
CA VAL A 173 10.97 -26.03 9.01
C VAL A 173 10.81 -27.29 8.16
N GLN A 174 10.93 -27.18 6.84
CA GLN A 174 10.82 -28.30 5.88
C GLN A 174 12.17 -28.83 5.40
N GLN A 175 13.31 -28.32 5.89
CA GLN A 175 14.61 -28.82 5.50
C GLN A 175 14.84 -30.21 6.11
N THR A 176 14.88 -31.22 5.26
CA THR A 176 15.41 -32.53 5.61
C THR A 176 16.91 -32.41 5.94
N PRO A 177 17.47 -33.33 6.74
CA PRO A 177 18.91 -33.35 7.01
C PRO A 177 19.68 -33.33 5.69
N VAL A 178 20.61 -32.38 5.56
CA VAL A 178 21.47 -32.29 4.38
C VAL A 178 22.17 -33.64 4.22
N PRO A 179 22.04 -34.32 3.06
CA PRO A 179 22.72 -35.60 2.86
C PRO A 179 24.22 -35.40 3.05
N PRO A 180 24.94 -36.39 3.64
CA PRO A 180 26.38 -36.28 3.82
C PRO A 180 27.04 -36.00 2.45
N PRO A 181 28.04 -35.11 2.39
CA PRO A 181 28.69 -34.76 1.13
C PRO A 181 29.20 -36.03 0.43
N PRO A 182 29.04 -36.14 -0.89
CA PRO A 182 29.57 -37.29 -1.62
C PRO A 182 31.08 -37.38 -1.41
N MET A 183 31.57 -38.58 -1.13
CA MET A 183 33.01 -38.81 -0.95
C MET A 183 33.75 -38.40 -2.24
N PRO A 184 34.91 -37.73 -2.13
CA PRO A 184 35.69 -37.34 -3.30
C PRO A 184 36.12 -38.60 -4.07
N PRO A 185 36.07 -38.57 -5.41
CA PRO A 185 36.51 -39.69 -6.23
C PRO A 185 38.01 -39.93 -6.03
N LYS A 186 38.41 -41.20 -5.86
CA LYS A 186 39.82 -41.57 -5.70
C LYS A 186 40.57 -41.43 -7.04
N PRO A 187 41.90 -41.19 -7.03
CA PRO A 187 42.72 -41.21 -8.23
C PRO A 187 42.62 -42.58 -8.92
N HIS A 188 42.59 -42.58 -10.25
CA HIS A 188 42.66 -43.81 -11.04
C HIS A 188 44.09 -44.35 -11.04
N THR A 189 44.29 -45.66 -11.12
CA THR A 189 45.62 -46.29 -11.16
C THR A 189 46.48 -45.80 -12.32
N ASP A 190 45.83 -45.58 -13.46
CA ASP A 190 46.46 -45.11 -14.71
C ASP A 190 46.43 -43.58 -14.85
N GLY A 191 45.96 -42.87 -13.81
CA GLY A 191 45.90 -41.42 -13.78
C GLY A 191 47.23 -40.79 -13.42
N VAL A 192 47.33 -39.48 -13.65
CA VAL A 192 48.47 -38.68 -13.19
C VAL A 192 48.51 -38.69 -11.67
N ALA A 193 49.65 -39.08 -11.10
CA ALA A 193 49.87 -39.05 -9.66
C ALA A 193 49.77 -37.62 -9.12
N VAL A 194 49.02 -37.45 -8.03
CA VAL A 194 48.89 -36.16 -7.35
C VAL A 194 50.14 -35.96 -6.47
N PRO A 195 50.85 -34.82 -6.59
CA PRO A 195 51.98 -34.51 -5.71
C PRO A 195 51.55 -34.46 -4.24
N GLU A 196 52.44 -34.82 -3.32
CA GLU A 196 52.19 -34.68 -1.87
C GLU A 196 51.98 -33.22 -1.47
N ASP A 197 52.76 -32.32 -2.10
CA ASP A 197 52.59 -30.88 -1.94
C ASP A 197 51.39 -30.36 -2.77
N GLN A 198 50.33 -29.97 -2.07
CA GLN A 198 49.09 -29.46 -2.65
C GLN A 198 49.25 -28.11 -3.35
N SER A 199 50.36 -27.40 -3.13
CA SER A 199 50.67 -26.14 -3.82
C SER A 199 51.14 -26.36 -5.27
N LEU A 200 51.56 -27.58 -5.62
CA LEU A 200 52.05 -27.93 -6.95
C LEU A 200 50.91 -28.38 -7.86
N CYS A 201 51.05 -28.12 -9.16
CA CYS A 201 50.12 -28.64 -10.16
C CYS A 201 50.51 -30.08 -10.57
N PRO A 202 49.57 -31.05 -10.59
CA PRO A 202 49.88 -32.42 -11.03
C PRO A 202 50.37 -32.54 -12.48
N LEU A 203 49.98 -31.59 -13.35
CA LEU A 203 50.33 -31.61 -14.78
C LEU A 203 51.72 -31.00 -15.05
N CYS A 204 51.97 -29.78 -14.57
CA CYS A 204 53.23 -29.08 -14.84
C CYS A 204 54.27 -29.17 -13.72
N LYS A 205 53.89 -29.71 -12.55
CA LYS A 205 54.73 -29.86 -11.34
C LYS A 205 55.34 -28.56 -10.80
N ASN A 206 54.89 -27.41 -11.29
CA ASN A 206 55.26 -26.09 -10.79
C ASN A 206 54.24 -25.60 -9.76
N LEU A 207 54.61 -24.54 -9.03
CA LEU A 207 53.71 -23.82 -8.13
C LEU A 207 52.45 -23.37 -8.90
N ARG A 208 51.29 -23.64 -8.31
CA ARG A 208 50.01 -23.49 -9.00
C ARG A 208 49.66 -22.02 -9.21
N THR A 209 49.70 -21.58 -10.46
CA THR A 209 49.23 -20.25 -10.88
C THR A 209 47.80 -20.32 -11.38
N ASN A 210 46.91 -19.47 -10.84
CA ASN A 210 45.48 -19.44 -11.17
C ASN A 210 44.82 -20.84 -10.96
N PRO A 211 44.62 -21.24 -9.70
CA PRO A 211 44.10 -22.58 -9.36
C PRO A 211 42.70 -22.78 -9.94
N ALA A 212 42.50 -23.90 -10.62
CA ALA A 212 41.23 -24.28 -11.22
C ALA A 212 40.92 -25.75 -10.91
N MET A 213 39.67 -26.01 -10.52
CA MET A 213 39.15 -27.31 -10.16
C MET A 213 38.47 -27.98 -11.38
N ALA A 214 38.79 -29.25 -11.60
CA ALA A 214 38.08 -30.11 -12.54
C ALA A 214 36.78 -30.66 -11.89
N PRO A 215 35.80 -31.16 -12.67
CA PRO A 215 34.55 -31.71 -12.11
C PRO A 215 34.73 -32.87 -11.11
N SER A 216 35.89 -33.54 -11.15
CA SER A 216 36.30 -34.58 -10.20
C SER A 216 36.77 -34.06 -8.84
N GLY A 217 36.93 -32.73 -8.67
CA GLY A 217 37.39 -32.10 -7.43
C GLY A 217 38.91 -31.87 -7.35
N TYR A 218 39.70 -32.35 -8.32
CA TYR A 218 41.15 -32.12 -8.36
C TYR A 218 41.51 -30.75 -8.93
N VAL A 219 42.58 -30.14 -8.39
CA VAL A 219 42.96 -28.76 -8.68
C VAL A 219 44.28 -28.69 -9.46
N PHE A 220 44.30 -27.85 -10.50
CA PHE A 220 45.41 -27.66 -11.43
C PHE A 220 45.62 -26.17 -11.72
N CYS A 221 46.66 -25.83 -12.48
CA CYS A 221 46.72 -24.51 -13.12
C CYS A 221 45.67 -24.43 -14.22
N TYR A 222 44.94 -23.31 -14.31
CA TYR A 222 43.91 -23.09 -15.33
C TYR A 222 44.40 -23.39 -16.76
N PRO A 223 45.57 -22.89 -17.23
CA PRO A 223 46.04 -23.19 -18.59
C PRO A 223 46.32 -24.68 -18.84
N CYS A 224 46.83 -25.39 -17.82
CA CYS A 224 47.20 -26.79 -17.94
C CYS A 224 45.96 -27.69 -18.09
N ILE A 225 44.97 -27.50 -17.21
CA ILE A 225 43.76 -28.32 -17.24
C ILE A 225 42.85 -27.95 -18.41
N HIS A 226 42.79 -26.67 -18.79
CA HIS A 226 42.03 -26.25 -19.96
C HIS A 226 42.57 -26.90 -21.24
N ARG A 227 43.89 -26.84 -21.47
CA ARG A 227 44.52 -27.53 -22.63
C ARG A 227 44.24 -29.03 -22.61
N HIS A 228 44.44 -29.70 -21.47
CA HIS A 228 44.23 -31.15 -21.38
C HIS A 228 42.78 -31.56 -21.65
N LEU A 229 41.80 -30.82 -21.12
CA LEU A 229 40.38 -31.10 -21.37
C LEU A 229 39.96 -30.76 -22.80
N SER A 230 40.56 -29.75 -23.43
CA SER A 230 40.33 -29.45 -24.85
C SER A 230 40.87 -30.54 -25.78
N ASP A 231 41.99 -31.18 -25.42
CA ASP A 231 42.65 -32.18 -26.26
C ASP A 231 42.08 -33.61 -26.05
N ILE A 232 41.88 -34.02 -24.79
CA ILE A 232 41.57 -35.43 -24.42
C ILE A 232 40.14 -35.59 -23.89
N GLY A 233 39.55 -34.54 -23.29
CA GLY A 233 38.16 -34.58 -22.77
C GLY A 233 37.96 -35.43 -21.51
N THR A 234 39.04 -35.79 -20.80
CA THR A 234 39.00 -36.56 -19.55
C THR A 234 39.83 -35.90 -18.46
N CYS A 235 39.49 -36.16 -17.20
CA CYS A 235 40.28 -35.66 -16.07
C CYS A 235 41.62 -36.40 -15.99
N PRO A 236 42.77 -35.71 -15.88
CA PRO A 236 44.08 -36.36 -15.81
C PRO A 236 44.25 -37.33 -14.64
N VAL A 237 43.57 -37.09 -13.51
CA VAL A 237 43.75 -37.84 -12.25
C VAL A 237 42.75 -38.98 -12.11
N THR A 238 41.50 -38.77 -12.50
CA THR A 238 40.42 -39.77 -12.33
C THR A 238 39.98 -40.45 -13.62
N LEU A 239 40.43 -39.96 -14.79
CA LEU A 239 39.97 -40.35 -16.12
C LEU A 239 38.45 -40.21 -16.35
N ALA A 240 37.74 -39.56 -15.42
CA ALA A 240 36.33 -39.26 -15.58
C ALA A 240 36.15 -38.27 -16.75
N ARG A 241 35.09 -38.46 -17.56
CA ARG A 241 34.75 -37.56 -18.65
C ARG A 241 34.49 -36.15 -18.12
N ALA A 242 35.14 -35.15 -18.72
CA ALA A 242 35.03 -33.76 -18.31
C ALA A 242 35.17 -32.82 -19.50
N HIS A 243 34.37 -31.76 -19.53
CA HIS A 243 34.40 -30.73 -20.57
C HIS A 243 35.06 -29.45 -20.04
N PRO A 244 35.76 -28.64 -20.87
CA PRO A 244 36.34 -27.37 -20.45
C PRO A 244 35.36 -26.40 -19.76
N ASP A 245 34.06 -26.43 -20.11
CA ASP A 245 33.04 -25.56 -19.49
C ASP A 245 32.72 -25.93 -18.03
N ALA A 246 33.07 -27.15 -17.63
CA ALA A 246 32.83 -27.66 -16.29
C ALA A 246 34.00 -27.30 -15.33
N ILE A 247 35.06 -26.66 -15.83
CA ILE A 247 36.14 -26.14 -15.00
C ILE A 247 35.61 -25.01 -14.12
N ARG A 248 36.02 -24.98 -12.85
CA ARG A 248 35.71 -23.91 -11.89
C ARG A 248 37.00 -23.26 -11.41
N LYS A 249 37.16 -21.96 -11.65
CA LYS A 249 38.30 -21.19 -11.11
C LYS A 249 38.12 -21.05 -9.60
N LEU A 250 39.20 -21.29 -8.86
CA LEU A 250 39.24 -21.09 -7.42
C LEU A 250 39.92 -19.74 -7.17
N TYR A 251 39.26 -18.89 -6.38
CA TYR A 251 39.86 -17.69 -5.84
C TYR A 251 40.21 -18.02 -4.39
N ALA A 252 41.48 -17.87 -4.04
CA ALA A 252 41.86 -17.90 -2.63
C ALA A 252 41.48 -16.53 -2.04
N ASP A 253 40.65 -16.53 -1.00
CA ASP A 253 40.50 -15.36 -0.16
C ASP A 253 41.85 -15.18 0.56
N ALA A 254 42.48 -14.03 0.37
CA ALA A 254 43.75 -13.67 0.98
C ALA A 254 43.61 -13.46 2.50
#